data_AF-A0AAP4A5P8-F1
#
_entry.id   AF-A0AAP4A5P8-F1
#
_cell.length_a   1.000
_cell.length_b   1.000
_cell.length_c   1.000
_cell.angle_alpha   90.00
_cell.angle_beta   90.00
_cell.angle_gamma   90.00
#
_symmetry.space_group_name_H-M   'P 1'
#
loop_
_entity.id
_entity.type
_entity.pdbx_description
1 polymer ?
#
loop_
_entity_poly.entity_id
_entity_poly.type
_entity_poly.pdbx_seq_one_letter_code
_entity_poly.pdbx_strand_id
1 'polypeptide(L)'
;MRKDLKKEFDKELRDIGKKENLRASDEFKNKIMKVLNELPERNNIRKNKKYKKVIGFSLIGVLTLGSVFNVYAENNEVLKATFSSIKKILNIGESYYEEKGKNINLEDSFLGTTMILNDVYYDGSRLGITYEIKSRSKLDKNKKPIIFPIIDSGDRESIYYRNLNHDGEFIDDNTYVGIAEYDFTMSDLGEKVNLTFLVNDLYGNWKGRYPEKYKFQLSLDSNDIDKYVYNIEETINYNGIEFKIENLTNTPIQSILNYKSLGKIDENKEDIRGYLLEPIILDEKGIPIEVKGFNYSFDDSSNILNGSGNLIFEDIEKKHKNVLLIPALKNGFDDINAELIKERSMEIKNENNGALYEINTYQNGENLEFSLTAKGYISTVRDLFKITKIEKDIEGNENFSEVDINCEFLGLTNEGYSFKGTIENFNKDAKYNIEFPRENYKIVGNNIKINIEK
;
A
#
# COMPACT_ATOMS: atom_id res chain seq x y z
N MET A 1 21.80 -37.83 20.20
CA MET A 1 22.75 -36.99 19.44
C MET A 1 22.12 -35.62 19.12
N ARG A 2 21.82 -34.81 20.15
CA ARG A 2 21.12 -33.51 20.01
C ARG A 2 21.51 -32.49 21.10
N LYS A 3 22.61 -32.73 21.83
CA LYS A 3 23.02 -31.91 23.00
C LYS A 3 24.19 -30.98 22.74
N ASP A 4 24.83 -31.05 21.57
CA ASP A 4 26.11 -30.35 21.32
C ASP A 4 26.02 -29.17 20.33
N LEU A 5 24.98 -29.10 19.49
CA LEU A 5 24.76 -27.99 18.55
C LEU A 5 24.67 -26.61 19.21
N LYS A 6 24.05 -26.52 20.40
CA LYS A 6 23.93 -25.24 21.11
C LYS A 6 25.28 -24.75 21.66
N LYS A 7 26.15 -25.68 22.07
CA LYS A 7 27.49 -25.34 22.59
C LYS A 7 28.44 -24.96 21.48
N GLU A 8 28.32 -25.57 20.30
CA GLU A 8 29.10 -25.18 19.12
C GLU A 8 28.70 -23.80 18.62
N PHE A 9 27.39 -23.51 18.54
CA PHE A 9 26.88 -22.19 18.14
C PHE A 9 27.29 -21.06 19.10
N ASP A 10 27.17 -21.28 20.42
CA ASP A 10 27.61 -20.30 21.44
C ASP A 10 29.13 -20.06 21.41
N LYS A 11 29.92 -21.06 21.00
CA LYS A 11 31.37 -20.97 20.86
C LYS A 11 31.74 -20.17 19.60
N GLU A 12 31.06 -20.44 18.50
CA GLU A 12 31.29 -19.78 17.21
C GLU A 12 30.97 -18.28 17.29
N LEU A 13 29.86 -17.90 17.93
CA LEU A 13 29.52 -16.50 18.19
C LEU A 13 30.55 -15.77 19.08
N ARG A 14 31.10 -16.47 20.09
CA ARG A 14 32.15 -15.91 20.95
C ARG A 14 33.47 -15.72 20.21
N ASP A 15 33.82 -16.64 19.32
CA ASP A 15 35.05 -16.56 18.54
C ASP A 15 34.96 -15.45 17.48
N ILE A 16 33.78 -15.26 16.85
CA ILE A 16 33.48 -14.11 15.97
C ILE A 16 33.59 -12.79 16.75
N GLY A 17 32.96 -12.69 17.93
CA GLY A 17 33.02 -11.48 18.75
C GLY A 17 34.43 -11.09 19.22
N LYS A 18 35.30 -12.08 19.46
CA LYS A 18 36.73 -11.85 19.78
C LYS A 18 37.55 -11.45 18.55
N LYS A 19 37.26 -12.04 17.38
CA LYS A 19 37.96 -11.78 16.13
C LYS A 19 37.68 -10.37 15.59
N GLU A 20 36.43 -9.92 15.72
CA GLU A 20 35.97 -8.58 15.27
C GLU A 20 36.27 -7.47 16.28
N ASN A 21 36.96 -7.77 17.38
CA ASN A 21 37.34 -6.81 18.43
C ASN A 21 36.16 -5.94 18.91
N LEU A 22 34.94 -6.50 18.89
CA LEU A 22 33.70 -5.82 19.21
C LEU A 22 33.71 -5.48 20.70
N ARG A 23 34.18 -4.27 21.02
CA ARG A 23 34.03 -3.71 22.35
C ARG A 23 32.59 -3.24 22.48
N ALA A 24 31.81 -3.99 23.25
CA ALA A 24 30.55 -3.46 23.79
C ALA A 24 30.84 -2.08 24.41
N SER A 25 30.02 -1.08 24.05
CA SER A 25 30.18 0.28 24.56
C SER A 25 30.15 0.25 26.08
N ASP A 26 30.94 1.11 26.71
CA ASP A 26 31.01 1.13 28.18
C ASP A 26 29.64 1.52 28.78
N GLU A 27 28.82 2.24 28.03
CA GLU A 27 27.42 2.51 28.38
C GLU A 27 26.57 1.22 28.46
N PHE A 28 26.72 0.31 27.50
CA PHE A 28 26.03 -0.98 27.50
C PHE A 28 26.52 -1.90 28.61
N LYS A 29 27.85 -1.93 28.84
CA LYS A 29 28.44 -2.68 29.96
C LYS A 29 27.96 -2.14 31.31
N ASN A 30 27.88 -0.82 31.47
CA ASN A 30 27.43 -0.19 32.70
C ASN A 30 25.94 -0.45 32.96
N LYS A 31 25.09 -0.44 31.92
CA LYS A 31 23.68 -0.83 32.03
C LYS A 31 23.53 -2.30 32.49
N ILE A 32 24.33 -3.22 31.93
CA ILE A 32 24.32 -4.63 32.35
C ILE A 32 24.84 -4.80 33.78
N MET A 33 25.95 -4.13 34.14
CA MET A 33 26.53 -4.23 35.48
C MET A 33 25.59 -3.65 36.55
N LYS A 34 24.86 -2.57 36.23
CA LYS A 34 23.84 -2.01 37.11
C LYS A 34 22.71 -3.01 37.35
N VAL A 35 22.19 -3.64 36.29
CA VAL A 35 21.16 -4.69 36.40
C VAL A 35 21.67 -5.91 37.19
N LEU A 36 22.91 -6.34 36.98
CA LEU A 36 23.49 -7.48 37.70
C LEU A 36 23.73 -7.21 39.18
N ASN A 37 24.07 -5.96 39.53
CA ASN A 37 24.29 -5.53 40.92
C ASN A 37 22.98 -5.24 41.67
N GLU A 38 21.90 -4.94 40.96
CA GLU A 38 20.56 -4.73 41.53
C GLU A 38 19.78 -6.04 41.73
N LEU A 39 20.32 -7.17 41.27
CA LEU A 39 19.77 -8.49 41.60
C LEU A 39 20.01 -8.79 43.09
N PRO A 40 18.99 -9.29 43.83
CA PRO A 40 19.15 -9.60 45.25
C PRO A 40 20.26 -10.65 45.45
N GLU A 41 21.19 -10.36 46.37
CA GLU A 41 22.29 -11.27 46.68
C GLU A 41 21.74 -12.67 46.99
N ARG A 42 22.22 -13.66 46.24
CA ARG A 42 21.92 -15.07 46.52
C ARG A 42 22.48 -15.42 47.89
N ASN A 43 21.59 -15.45 48.89
CA ASN A 43 21.90 -16.03 50.19
C ASN A 43 22.47 -17.44 50.01
N ASN A 44 23.71 -17.61 50.48
CA ASN A 44 24.48 -18.83 50.50
C ASN A 44 23.75 -19.92 51.31
N ILE A 45 23.00 -20.81 50.65
CA ILE A 45 22.56 -22.06 51.26
C ILE A 45 23.52 -23.18 50.85
N ARG A 46 24.29 -23.62 51.85
CA ARG A 46 25.22 -24.74 51.84
C ARG A 46 24.58 -26.03 51.32
N LYS A 47 25.41 -26.78 50.58
CA LYS A 47 25.26 -28.16 50.12
C LYS A 47 24.50 -29.09 51.08
N ASN A 48 23.50 -29.83 50.59
CA ASN A 48 23.39 -31.28 50.80
C ASN A 48 22.36 -31.96 49.86
N LYS A 49 22.48 -33.29 49.78
CA LYS A 49 22.27 -34.19 48.64
C LYS A 49 20.81 -34.51 48.25
N LYS A 50 20.64 -34.62 46.91
CA LYS A 50 19.90 -35.61 46.08
C LYS A 50 18.36 -35.78 46.17
N TYR A 51 17.79 -35.85 44.95
CA TYR A 51 16.45 -36.32 44.51
C TYR A 51 15.26 -35.37 44.75
N LYS A 52 14.18 -35.34 43.93
CA LYS A 52 13.92 -35.42 42.47
C LYS A 52 12.38 -35.16 42.39
N LYS A 53 11.91 -34.17 41.59
CA LYS A 53 10.51 -33.94 41.12
C LYS A 53 9.43 -33.88 42.23
N VAL A 54 8.63 -32.83 42.37
CA VAL A 54 7.54 -32.39 41.49
C VAL A 54 7.25 -30.92 41.85
N ILE A 55 7.21 -30.01 40.87
CA ILE A 55 6.61 -28.68 41.06
C ILE A 55 5.28 -28.72 40.33
N GLY A 56 4.22 -28.95 41.10
CA GLY A 56 2.88 -28.50 40.78
C GLY A 56 2.58 -27.34 41.72
N PHE A 57 2.22 -26.19 41.16
CA PHE A 57 1.44 -25.18 41.87
C PHE A 57 0.52 -24.49 40.87
N SER A 58 -0.75 -24.85 40.94
CA SER A 58 -1.89 -24.14 40.35
C SER A 58 -2.31 -23.00 41.27
N LEU A 59 -2.37 -21.79 40.70
CA LEU A 59 -3.40 -20.74 40.86
C LEU A 59 -4.30 -20.76 42.12
N ILE A 60 -4.26 -19.69 42.93
CA ILE A 60 -5.32 -18.67 43.12
C ILE A 60 -4.94 -17.76 44.30
N GLY A 61 -4.91 -16.45 44.03
CA GLY A 61 -4.73 -15.36 44.97
C GLY A 61 -4.91 -14.05 44.22
N VAL A 62 -6.14 -13.80 43.77
CA VAL A 62 -6.57 -12.55 43.13
C VAL A 62 -6.57 -11.42 44.17
N LEU A 63 -6.36 -10.19 43.69
CA LEU A 63 -6.59 -8.88 44.29
C LEU A 63 -5.29 -8.15 44.69
N THR A 64 -5.11 -6.96 44.08
CA THR A 64 -4.15 -5.86 44.40
C THR A 64 -2.85 -5.69 43.59
N LEU A 65 -2.81 -5.95 42.28
CA LEU A 65 -1.68 -5.49 41.45
C LEU A 65 -2.09 -4.76 40.15
N GLY A 66 -3.26 -4.10 40.14
CA GLY A 66 -3.64 -3.19 39.05
C GLY A 66 -2.83 -1.89 39.01
N SER A 67 -2.16 -1.53 40.10
CA SER A 67 -1.41 -0.28 40.24
C SER A 67 0.10 -0.39 39.98
N VAL A 68 0.66 -1.60 39.90
CA VAL A 68 2.10 -1.80 39.69
C VAL A 68 2.43 -1.99 38.20
N PHE A 69 1.46 -2.40 37.37
CA PHE A 69 1.67 -2.50 35.92
C PHE A 69 1.62 -1.15 35.20
N ASN A 70 0.90 -0.15 35.72
CA ASN A 70 0.91 1.20 35.12
C ASN A 70 2.29 1.87 35.24
N VAL A 71 2.99 1.66 36.36
CA VAL A 71 4.30 2.30 36.62
C VAL A 71 5.46 1.63 35.87
N TYR A 72 5.33 0.35 35.50
CA TYR A 72 6.33 -0.34 34.65
C TYR A 72 6.10 -0.13 33.15
N ALA A 73 4.87 0.16 32.72
CA ALA A 73 4.57 0.55 31.35
C ALA A 73 4.91 2.03 31.08
N GLU A 74 4.79 2.91 32.08
CA GLU A 74 5.15 4.33 31.99
C GLU A 74 6.67 4.59 31.85
N ASN A 75 7.53 3.64 32.23
CA ASN A 75 8.99 3.85 32.32
C ASN A 75 9.85 3.09 31.29
N ASN A 76 9.25 2.44 30.30
CA ASN A 76 10.02 1.87 29.18
C ASN A 76 9.85 2.74 27.93
N GLU A 77 10.67 3.79 27.84
CA GLU A 77 10.90 4.54 26.59
C GLU A 77 11.42 3.67 25.43
N VAL A 78 11.73 2.39 25.68
CA VAL A 78 12.55 1.57 24.79
C VAL A 78 11.81 1.05 23.55
N LEU A 79 10.48 1.04 23.48
CA LEU A 79 9.74 0.61 22.27
C LEU A 79 8.37 1.29 22.11
N LYS A 80 8.31 2.63 22.14
CA LYS A 80 7.13 3.30 21.57
C LYS A 80 7.05 2.95 20.09
N ALA A 81 5.91 2.46 19.63
CA ALA A 81 5.70 2.07 18.23
C ALA A 81 5.59 3.32 17.35
N THR A 82 6.69 4.03 17.18
CA THR A 82 6.81 5.20 16.29
C THR A 82 7.11 4.75 14.87
N PHE A 83 6.92 5.61 13.87
CA PHE A 83 7.27 5.28 12.48
C PHE A 83 8.72 4.79 12.38
N SER A 84 9.64 5.46 13.08
CA SER A 84 11.05 5.08 13.07
C SER A 84 11.35 3.76 13.77
N SER A 85 10.67 3.49 14.89
CA SER A 85 10.88 2.24 15.63
C SER A 85 10.31 1.04 14.88
N ILE A 86 9.13 1.16 14.29
CA ILE A 86 8.49 0.08 13.52
C ILE A 86 9.29 -0.24 12.27
N LYS A 87 9.76 0.77 11.54
CA LYS A 87 10.60 0.56 10.38
C LYS A 87 11.89 -0.18 10.73
N LYS A 88 12.57 0.20 11.82
CA LYS A 88 13.78 -0.51 12.28
C LYS A 88 13.50 -1.99 12.58
N ILE A 89 12.32 -2.28 13.11
CA ILE A 89 11.84 -3.64 13.36
C ILE A 89 11.57 -4.37 12.04
N LEU A 90 10.89 -3.72 11.09
CA LEU A 90 10.49 -4.30 9.80
C LEU A 90 11.56 -4.25 8.70
N ASN A 91 12.70 -3.60 8.94
CA ASN A 91 13.77 -3.35 7.97
C ASN A 91 13.28 -2.66 6.67
N ILE A 92 12.36 -1.71 6.79
CA ILE A 92 11.82 -0.92 5.67
C ILE A 92 12.76 0.28 5.42
N GLY A 93 12.96 0.73 4.17
CA GLY A 93 13.83 1.88 3.81
C GLY A 93 13.30 3.24 4.29
N GLU A 94 14.14 4.30 4.28
CA GLU A 94 13.76 5.67 4.74
C GLU A 94 12.47 6.18 4.10
N SER A 95 11.53 6.61 4.96
CA SER A 95 10.21 7.11 4.56
C SER A 95 9.95 8.47 5.20
N TYR A 96 9.30 9.36 4.46
CA TYR A 96 8.95 10.72 4.87
C TYR A 96 8.13 10.77 6.18
N TYR A 97 7.43 9.68 6.51
CA TYR A 97 6.65 9.53 7.73
C TYR A 97 7.47 9.69 9.03
N GLU A 98 8.77 9.36 9.02
CA GLU A 98 9.64 9.44 10.20
C GLU A 98 9.91 10.88 10.65
N GLU A 99 10.01 11.83 9.72
CA GLU A 99 10.38 13.22 10.01
C GLU A 99 9.17 14.08 10.39
N LYS A 100 7.99 13.75 9.86
CA LYS A 100 6.78 14.59 9.96
C LYS A 100 5.62 13.91 10.69
N GLY A 101 5.80 12.67 11.13
CA GLY A 101 4.85 11.97 11.99
C GLY A 101 4.62 12.75 13.30
N LYS A 102 3.35 13.01 13.62
CA LYS A 102 2.94 13.68 14.85
C LYS A 102 2.62 12.63 15.90
N ASN A 103 3.25 12.73 17.06
CA ASN A 103 2.94 11.87 18.18
C ASN A 103 1.58 12.25 18.80
N ILE A 104 0.67 11.28 18.91
CA ILE A 104 -0.71 11.45 19.40
C ILE A 104 -0.98 10.64 20.68
N ASN A 105 -0.31 9.50 20.88
CA ASN A 105 -0.45 8.59 22.04
C ASN A 105 -1.91 8.41 22.53
N LEU A 106 -2.83 8.10 21.62
CA LEU A 106 -4.22 7.84 21.98
C LEU A 106 -4.39 6.38 22.35
N GLU A 107 -5.03 6.10 23.47
CA GLU A 107 -5.21 4.74 23.99
C GLU A 107 -6.69 4.42 24.17
N ASP A 108 -7.08 3.21 23.79
CA ASP A 108 -8.39 2.65 24.12
C ASP A 108 -8.25 1.15 24.50
N SER A 109 -9.14 0.66 25.36
CA SER A 109 -9.06 -0.67 25.93
C SER A 109 -10.38 -1.41 25.83
N PHE A 110 -10.32 -2.66 25.37
CA PHE A 110 -11.47 -3.53 25.19
C PHE A 110 -11.15 -4.97 25.56
N LEU A 111 -11.96 -5.55 26.46
CA LEU A 111 -11.89 -6.96 26.90
C LEU A 111 -10.46 -7.46 27.21
N GLY A 112 -9.68 -6.66 27.95
CA GLY A 112 -8.32 -7.03 28.38
C GLY A 112 -7.25 -6.91 27.30
N THR A 113 -7.58 -6.25 26.19
CA THR A 113 -6.65 -5.79 25.17
C THR A 113 -6.68 -4.26 25.13
N THR A 114 -5.53 -3.65 24.88
CA THR A 114 -5.33 -2.21 24.82
C THR A 114 -4.69 -1.89 23.48
N MET A 115 -5.28 -0.96 22.74
CA MET A 115 -4.74 -0.44 21.50
C MET A 115 -4.28 0.99 21.71
N ILE A 116 -3.05 1.29 21.30
CA ILE A 116 -2.44 2.61 21.42
C ILE A 116 -2.06 3.08 20.02
N LEU A 117 -2.62 4.20 19.57
CA LEU A 117 -2.15 4.92 18.38
C LEU A 117 -1.03 5.86 18.81
N ASN A 118 0.18 5.61 18.34
CA ASN A 118 1.37 6.32 18.80
C ASN A 118 1.63 7.57 17.96
N ASP A 119 1.85 7.39 16.66
CA ASP A 119 2.09 8.47 15.73
C ASP A 119 1.05 8.46 14.61
N VAL A 120 0.80 9.64 14.06
CA VAL A 120 -0.06 9.86 12.91
C VAL A 120 0.64 10.73 11.88
N TYR A 121 0.37 10.46 10.61
CA TYR A 121 0.76 11.29 9.50
C TYR A 121 -0.47 11.55 8.62
N TYR A 122 -0.64 12.78 8.15
CA TYR A 122 -1.75 13.13 7.28
C TYR A 122 -1.41 14.26 6.31
N ASP A 123 -1.50 14.02 5.00
CA ASP A 123 -1.13 14.99 3.95
C ASP A 123 -2.28 15.67 3.21
N GLY A 124 -3.51 15.44 3.66
CA GLY A 124 -4.73 15.84 2.96
C GLY A 124 -5.44 14.64 2.32
N SER A 125 -4.67 13.65 1.89
CA SER A 125 -5.13 12.56 1.02
C SER A 125 -4.72 11.17 1.47
N ARG A 126 -3.73 11.06 2.35
CA ARG A 126 -3.28 9.81 2.96
C ARG A 126 -3.18 9.97 4.47
N LEU A 127 -3.62 8.95 5.20
CA LEU A 127 -3.47 8.79 6.64
C LEU A 127 -2.54 7.60 6.94
N GLY A 128 -1.42 7.86 7.60
CA GLY A 128 -0.56 6.83 8.18
C GLY A 128 -0.71 6.81 9.70
N ILE A 129 -0.80 5.64 10.31
CA ILE A 129 -0.87 5.47 11.76
C ILE A 129 0.10 4.38 12.19
N THR A 130 0.82 4.63 13.27
CA THR A 130 1.52 3.57 14.00
C THR A 130 0.75 3.19 15.26
N TYR A 131 0.73 1.89 15.55
CA TYR A 131 -0.05 1.37 16.65
C TYR A 131 0.67 0.27 17.42
N GLU A 132 0.23 0.12 18.66
CA GLU A 132 0.60 -0.98 19.55
C GLU A 132 -0.67 -1.68 20.05
N ILE A 133 -0.65 -3.01 20.10
CA ILE A 133 -1.70 -3.83 20.70
C ILE A 133 -1.07 -4.60 21.86
N LYS A 134 -1.49 -4.29 23.08
CA LYS A 134 -1.13 -4.98 24.32
C LYS A 134 -2.27 -5.88 24.75
N SER A 135 -1.99 -7.15 25.06
CA SER A 135 -2.99 -8.10 25.54
C SER A 135 -2.57 -8.70 26.89
N ARG A 136 -3.52 -8.85 27.81
CA ARG A 136 -3.30 -9.59 29.07
C ARG A 136 -3.03 -11.08 28.84
N SER A 137 -3.46 -11.61 27.70
CA SER A 137 -3.27 -13.00 27.27
C SER A 137 -2.29 -13.09 26.10
N LYS A 138 -1.61 -14.24 25.97
CA LYS A 138 -0.68 -14.45 24.86
C LYS A 138 -1.37 -14.30 23.50
N LEU A 139 -0.70 -13.61 22.59
CA LEU A 139 -1.09 -13.41 21.21
C LEU A 139 -0.73 -14.64 20.36
N ASP A 140 -1.56 -14.93 19.35
CA ASP A 140 -1.25 -15.96 18.36
C ASP A 140 -0.29 -15.39 17.31
N LYS A 141 0.98 -15.76 17.42
CA LYS A 141 2.06 -15.26 16.54
C LYS A 141 1.92 -15.66 15.08
N ASN A 142 1.06 -16.64 14.76
CA ASN A 142 0.78 -17.03 13.39
C ASN A 142 -0.27 -16.14 12.71
N LYS A 143 -0.84 -15.17 13.45
CA LYS A 143 -1.96 -14.34 12.99
C LYS A 143 -1.66 -12.86 13.25
N LYS A 144 -0.95 -12.22 12.33
CA LYS A 144 -0.70 -10.78 12.37
C LYS A 144 -2.04 -10.02 12.29
N PRO A 145 -2.32 -9.07 13.20
CA PRO A 145 -3.51 -8.24 13.14
C PRO A 145 -3.46 -7.28 11.94
N ILE A 146 -4.56 -7.20 11.20
CA ILE A 146 -4.79 -6.17 10.17
C ILE A 146 -5.97 -5.32 10.63
N ILE A 147 -5.82 -4.00 10.60
CA ILE A 147 -6.81 -3.04 11.08
C ILE A 147 -7.66 -2.54 9.90
N PHE A 148 -8.94 -2.87 9.93
CA PHE A 148 -9.94 -2.31 9.02
C PHE A 148 -10.90 -1.38 9.78
N PRO A 149 -10.59 -0.07 9.83
CA PRO A 149 -11.38 0.88 10.59
C PRO A 149 -12.65 1.31 9.85
N ILE A 150 -13.67 1.75 10.58
CA ILE A 150 -14.63 2.71 10.04
C ILE A 150 -14.04 4.10 10.33
N ILE A 151 -13.90 4.91 9.29
CA ILE A 151 -13.40 6.28 9.39
C ILE A 151 -14.55 7.22 9.04
N ASP A 152 -14.86 8.11 9.97
CA ASP A 152 -15.97 9.04 9.85
C ASP A 152 -15.49 10.46 10.19
N SER A 153 -15.97 11.47 9.47
CA SER A 153 -15.70 12.89 9.77
C SER A 153 -16.86 13.59 10.49
N GLY A 154 -17.96 12.88 10.77
CA GLY A 154 -19.17 13.41 11.42
C GLY A 154 -20.05 14.26 10.51
N ASP A 155 -19.43 14.99 9.57
CA ASP A 155 -20.11 15.92 8.65
C ASP A 155 -20.35 15.32 7.25
N ARG A 156 -19.91 14.09 6.98
CA ARG A 156 -19.99 13.44 5.66
C ARG A 156 -20.46 11.99 5.77
N GLU A 157 -21.03 11.45 4.69
CA GLU A 157 -21.18 10.00 4.53
C GLU A 157 -19.82 9.30 4.69
N SER A 158 -19.84 8.02 5.08
CA SER A 158 -18.66 7.18 5.36
C SER A 158 -17.49 7.47 4.42
N ILE A 159 -16.29 7.71 4.98
CA ILE A 159 -15.10 8.03 4.18
C ILE A 159 -14.65 6.78 3.44
N TYR A 160 -14.57 6.85 2.11
CA TYR A 160 -13.99 5.81 1.28
C TYR A 160 -12.47 5.89 1.32
N TYR A 161 -11.85 4.77 1.63
CA TYR A 161 -10.40 4.65 1.65
C TYR A 161 -9.95 3.29 1.11
N ARG A 162 -8.69 3.22 0.67
CA ARG A 162 -8.01 1.96 0.36
C ARG A 162 -6.94 1.65 1.39
N ASN A 163 -6.83 0.38 1.72
CA ASN A 163 -5.79 -0.15 2.58
C ASN A 163 -4.50 -0.29 1.76
N LEU A 164 -3.40 0.30 2.23
CA LEU A 164 -2.10 0.22 1.57
C LEU A 164 -1.18 -0.74 2.32
N ASN A 165 -0.35 -0.19 3.20
CA ASN A 165 0.61 -0.94 4.00
C ASN A 165 -0.02 -1.28 5.35
N HIS A 166 -0.16 -2.59 5.59
CA HIS A 166 -0.48 -3.13 6.90
C HIS A 166 0.59 -4.16 7.25
N ASP A 167 1.53 -3.78 8.08
CA ASP A 167 2.57 -4.69 8.55
C ASP A 167 2.97 -4.36 9.98
N GLY A 168 3.70 -5.28 10.61
CA GLY A 168 4.11 -5.17 11.99
C GLY A 168 4.65 -6.48 12.52
N GLU A 169 5.13 -6.43 13.76
CA GLU A 169 5.83 -7.52 14.39
C GLU A 169 5.42 -7.69 15.87
N PHE A 170 5.46 -8.94 16.33
CA PHE A 170 5.32 -9.27 17.74
C PHE A 170 6.65 -9.00 18.45
N ILE A 171 6.68 -7.97 19.30
CA ILE A 171 7.89 -7.67 20.08
C ILE A 171 8.04 -8.63 21.28
N ASP A 172 6.94 -9.21 21.75
CA ASP A 172 6.91 -10.26 22.77
C ASP A 172 5.68 -11.19 22.62
N ASP A 173 5.33 -11.97 23.65
CA ASP A 173 4.18 -12.88 23.62
C ASP A 173 2.81 -12.18 23.75
N ASN A 174 2.79 -10.92 24.18
CA ASN A 174 1.62 -10.16 24.61
C ASN A 174 1.48 -8.82 23.87
N THR A 175 2.49 -8.43 23.10
CA THR A 175 2.58 -7.12 22.47
C THR A 175 2.88 -7.25 20.97
N TYR A 176 2.10 -6.51 20.17
CA TYR A 176 2.30 -6.36 18.73
C TYR A 176 2.42 -4.88 18.39
N VAL A 177 3.35 -4.54 17.51
CA VAL A 177 3.51 -3.17 16.98
C VAL A 177 3.32 -3.21 15.47
N GLY A 178 2.64 -2.21 14.91
CA GLY A 178 2.36 -2.19 13.47
C GLY A 178 2.09 -0.80 12.92
N ILE A 179 2.12 -0.74 11.60
CA ILE A 179 1.79 0.44 10.79
C ILE A 179 0.54 0.11 9.97
N ALA A 180 -0.34 1.10 9.82
CA ALA A 180 -1.49 1.04 8.94
C ALA A 180 -1.55 2.32 8.10
N GLU A 181 -1.69 2.18 6.79
CA GLU A 181 -1.79 3.30 5.85
C GLU A 181 -3.08 3.23 5.05
N TYR A 182 -3.74 4.38 4.92
CA TYR A 182 -5.03 4.55 4.28
C TYR A 182 -4.97 5.68 3.25
N ASP A 183 -5.27 5.37 1.99
CA ASP A 183 -5.46 6.38 0.94
C ASP A 183 -6.93 6.79 0.87
N PHE A 184 -7.23 8.07 1.07
CA PHE A 184 -8.55 8.63 0.89
C PHE A 184 -8.80 8.88 -0.60
N THR A 185 -9.19 7.83 -1.31
CA THR A 185 -9.32 7.85 -2.77
C THR A 185 -10.56 8.54 -3.29
N MET A 186 -11.57 8.79 -2.45
CA MET A 186 -12.82 9.44 -2.91
C MET A 186 -13.31 10.58 -1.99
N SER A 187 -12.50 10.99 -1.01
CA SER A 187 -12.88 12.01 -0.04
C SER A 187 -11.83 13.11 0.02
N ASP A 188 -12.14 14.31 -0.45
CA ASP A 188 -11.32 15.50 -0.17
C ASP A 188 -11.59 15.97 1.25
N LEU A 189 -10.83 15.44 2.21
CA LEU A 189 -11.02 15.75 3.62
C LEU A 189 -10.53 17.17 4.00
N GLY A 190 -9.89 17.89 3.07
CA GLY A 190 -9.33 19.23 3.31
C GLY A 190 -8.04 19.20 4.13
N GLU A 191 -7.50 20.38 4.42
CA GLU A 191 -6.20 20.48 5.10
C GLU A 191 -6.27 20.10 6.58
N LYS A 192 -7.40 20.39 7.23
CA LYS A 192 -7.69 20.11 8.63
C LYS A 192 -8.96 19.31 8.73
N VAL A 193 -8.90 18.16 9.39
CA VAL A 193 -10.05 17.27 9.53
C VAL A 193 -10.06 16.61 10.90
N ASN A 194 -11.25 16.50 11.49
CA ASN A 194 -11.48 15.68 12.67
C ASN A 194 -12.08 14.36 12.21
N LEU A 195 -11.47 13.24 12.61
CA LEU A 195 -11.92 11.90 12.25
C LEU A 195 -12.22 11.08 13.49
N THR A 196 -13.36 10.40 13.48
CA THR A 196 -13.62 9.26 14.33
C THR A 196 -13.06 8.00 13.66
N PHE A 197 -12.12 7.34 14.32
CA PHE A 197 -11.47 6.12 13.86
C PHE A 197 -11.93 4.94 14.72
N LEU A 198 -12.81 4.09 14.17
CA LEU A 198 -13.41 2.96 14.87
C LEU A 198 -12.80 1.65 14.38
N VAL A 199 -12.11 0.93 15.25
CA VAL A 199 -11.55 -0.38 14.91
C VAL A 199 -12.52 -1.47 15.38
N ASN A 200 -13.29 -2.03 14.45
CA ASN A 200 -14.28 -3.06 14.74
C ASN A 200 -13.71 -4.47 14.51
N ASP A 201 -12.97 -4.65 13.42
CA ASP A 201 -12.41 -5.94 13.01
C ASP A 201 -10.88 -5.92 12.95
N LEU A 202 -10.29 -6.92 13.62
CA LEU A 202 -8.89 -7.30 13.48
C LEU A 202 -8.90 -8.70 12.84
N TYR A 203 -8.34 -8.87 11.64
CA TYR A 203 -8.22 -10.21 11.05
C TYR A 203 -7.11 -11.00 11.76
N GLY A 204 -7.40 -12.26 12.16
CA GLY A 204 -6.59 -13.10 13.05
C GLY A 204 -7.46 -13.90 14.04
N ASN A 205 -6.95 -14.39 15.18
CA ASN A 205 -7.79 -15.01 16.26
C ASN A 205 -8.79 -14.04 16.93
N TRP A 206 -8.97 -12.85 16.35
CA TRP A 206 -9.81 -11.75 16.83
C TRP A 206 -11.16 -11.65 16.08
N LYS A 207 -11.52 -12.69 15.33
CA LYS A 207 -12.85 -12.85 14.69
C LYS A 207 -13.93 -12.96 15.77
N GLY A 208 -14.68 -11.89 15.95
CA GLY A 208 -15.92 -11.86 16.73
C GLY A 208 -16.82 -10.76 16.17
N ARG A 209 -18.11 -11.07 15.95
CA ARG A 209 -19.12 -10.10 15.51
C ARG A 209 -19.21 -8.95 16.51
N TYR A 210 -19.16 -7.72 15.98
CA TYR A 210 -19.61 -6.43 16.55
C TYR A 210 -19.97 -6.44 18.03
N PRO A 211 -19.13 -5.81 18.87
CA PRO A 211 -19.28 -4.36 19.09
C PRO A 211 -18.08 -3.53 18.64
N GLU A 212 -18.25 -2.20 18.60
CA GLU A 212 -17.16 -1.21 18.48
C GLU A 212 -16.08 -1.53 19.52
N LYS A 213 -14.89 -1.98 19.09
CA LYS A 213 -13.84 -2.42 20.04
C LYS A 213 -13.00 -1.24 20.49
N TYR A 214 -12.54 -0.42 19.56
CA TYR A 214 -11.72 0.75 19.89
C TYR A 214 -12.22 1.97 19.13
N LYS A 215 -12.28 3.12 19.81
CA LYS A 215 -12.71 4.39 19.25
C LYS A 215 -11.71 5.49 19.56
N PHE A 216 -11.16 6.07 18.50
CA PHE A 216 -10.21 7.18 18.60
C PHE A 216 -10.78 8.43 17.92
N GLN A 217 -10.46 9.60 18.48
CA GLN A 217 -10.73 10.90 17.88
C GLN A 217 -9.41 11.49 17.40
N LEU A 218 -9.26 11.62 16.09
CA LEU A 218 -8.06 12.14 15.44
C LEU A 218 -8.32 13.57 14.99
N SER A 219 -7.46 14.51 15.40
CA SER A 219 -7.41 15.86 14.85
C SER A 219 -6.20 15.94 13.93
N LEU A 220 -6.45 15.95 12.62
CA LEU A 220 -5.41 15.91 11.61
C LEU A 220 -5.21 17.30 10.99
N ASP A 221 -3.96 17.67 10.76
CA ASP A 221 -3.57 18.94 10.14
C ASP A 221 -2.37 18.71 9.22
N SER A 222 -2.62 18.89 7.91
CA SER A 222 -1.66 18.72 6.83
C SER A 222 -0.91 20.01 6.44
N ASN A 223 -1.10 21.13 7.16
CA ASN A 223 -0.44 22.40 6.85
C ASN A 223 1.08 22.39 7.10
N ASP A 224 1.56 21.50 7.97
CA ASP A 224 2.99 21.39 8.28
C ASP A 224 3.75 20.49 7.29
N ILE A 225 3.04 19.98 6.28
CA ILE A 225 3.63 19.16 5.22
C ILE A 225 4.04 20.07 4.09
N ASP A 226 5.27 19.87 3.63
CA ASP A 226 5.80 20.59 2.49
C ASP A 226 4.99 20.20 1.26
N LYS A 227 4.28 21.16 0.67
CA LYS A 227 3.47 20.97 -0.53
C LYS A 227 3.94 21.96 -1.58
N TYR A 228 4.08 21.48 -2.80
CA TYR A 228 4.34 22.35 -3.95
C TYR A 228 3.13 22.34 -4.87
N VAL A 229 2.68 23.52 -5.29
CA VAL A 229 1.51 23.67 -6.15
C VAL A 229 1.95 24.23 -7.51
N TYR A 230 1.82 23.39 -8.53
CA TYR A 230 1.97 23.79 -9.93
C TYR A 230 0.61 24.29 -10.43
N ASN A 231 0.46 25.60 -10.58
CA ASN A 231 -0.73 26.20 -11.19
C ASN A 231 -0.73 25.93 -12.70
N ILE A 232 -1.77 25.29 -13.21
CA ILE A 232 -1.89 24.90 -14.62
C ILE A 232 -2.95 25.78 -15.30
N GLU A 233 -4.15 25.85 -14.72
CA GLU A 233 -5.30 26.63 -15.20
C GLU A 233 -5.64 26.43 -16.70
N GLU A 234 -5.46 25.22 -17.21
CA GLU A 234 -5.73 24.89 -18.62
C GLU A 234 -7.19 24.54 -18.83
N THR A 235 -7.78 25.08 -19.88
CA THR A 235 -9.20 24.94 -20.19
C THR A 235 -9.41 24.34 -21.57
N ILE A 236 -10.15 23.23 -21.62
CA ILE A 236 -10.37 22.42 -22.81
C ILE A 236 -11.86 22.41 -23.11
N ASN A 237 -12.23 22.76 -24.33
CA ASN A 237 -13.64 22.74 -24.75
C ASN A 237 -13.87 21.54 -25.66
N TYR A 238 -14.73 20.62 -25.21
CA TYR A 238 -15.07 19.42 -25.97
C TYR A 238 -16.58 19.17 -25.94
N ASN A 239 -17.21 19.06 -27.11
CA ASN A 239 -18.66 18.89 -27.26
C ASN A 239 -19.56 19.89 -26.51
N GLY A 240 -19.06 21.09 -26.18
CA GLY A 240 -19.82 22.09 -25.41
C GLY A 240 -19.69 21.92 -23.90
N ILE A 241 -18.79 21.04 -23.45
CA ILE A 241 -18.36 20.88 -22.08
C ILE A 241 -16.96 21.49 -21.95
N GLU A 242 -16.80 22.33 -20.95
CA GLU A 242 -15.53 22.88 -20.50
C GLU A 242 -14.91 21.92 -19.50
N PHE A 243 -13.69 21.47 -19.75
CA PHE A 243 -12.87 20.71 -18.83
C PHE A 243 -11.70 21.59 -18.40
N LYS A 244 -11.59 21.84 -17.09
CA LYS A 244 -10.53 22.67 -16.52
C LYS A 244 -9.56 21.82 -15.71
N ILE A 245 -8.29 21.79 -16.10
CA ILE A 245 -7.20 21.24 -15.29
C ILE A 245 -6.67 22.39 -14.43
N GLU A 246 -6.90 22.34 -13.13
CA GLU A 246 -6.70 23.49 -12.24
C GLU A 246 -5.24 23.59 -11.78
N ASN A 247 -4.77 22.57 -11.09
CA ASN A 247 -3.44 22.53 -10.50
C ASN A 247 -2.97 21.10 -10.28
N LEU A 248 -1.66 20.96 -10.09
CA LEU A 248 -1.02 19.76 -9.62
C LEU A 248 -0.35 20.06 -8.28
N THR A 249 -0.77 19.38 -7.23
CA THR A 249 -0.16 19.49 -5.90
C THR A 249 0.76 18.30 -5.66
N ASN A 250 2.05 18.53 -5.42
CA ASN A 250 2.99 17.51 -4.99
C ASN A 250 3.12 17.53 -3.45
N THR A 251 2.98 16.37 -2.83
CA THR A 251 3.41 16.10 -1.46
C THR A 251 4.60 15.13 -1.51
N PRO A 252 5.37 14.96 -0.43
CA PRO A 252 6.56 14.09 -0.45
C PRO A 252 6.24 12.59 -0.55
N ILE A 253 4.96 12.22 -0.74
CA ILE A 253 4.48 10.85 -0.87
C ILE A 253 3.73 10.63 -2.19
N GLN A 254 3.03 11.67 -2.65
CA GLN A 254 2.18 11.56 -3.83
C GLN A 254 1.89 12.91 -4.45
N SER A 255 1.47 12.83 -5.70
CA SER A 255 1.02 13.99 -6.47
C SER A 255 -0.48 13.89 -6.73
N ILE A 256 -1.15 15.03 -6.74
CA ILE A 256 -2.61 15.15 -6.87
C ILE A 256 -2.92 16.16 -7.97
N LEU A 257 -3.44 15.70 -9.10
CA LEU A 257 -3.91 16.55 -10.20
C LEU A 257 -5.40 16.83 -10.01
N ASN A 258 -5.77 18.09 -9.87
CA ASN A 258 -7.15 18.52 -9.67
C ASN A 258 -7.75 19.04 -10.98
N TYR A 259 -8.99 18.66 -11.25
CA TYR A 259 -9.70 19.09 -12.45
C TYR A 259 -11.22 19.21 -12.23
N LYS A 260 -11.86 19.98 -13.10
CA LYS A 260 -13.31 20.24 -13.10
C LYS A 260 -13.88 20.10 -14.48
N SER A 261 -15.19 19.87 -14.55
CA SER A 261 -15.96 19.96 -15.77
C SER A 261 -17.20 20.82 -15.55
N LEU A 262 -17.56 21.58 -16.56
CA LEU A 262 -18.77 22.39 -16.56
C LEU A 262 -19.32 22.51 -17.99
N GLY A 263 -20.57 22.14 -18.21
CA GLY A 263 -21.20 22.38 -19.50
C GLY A 263 -22.58 21.80 -19.62
N LYS A 264 -23.27 22.17 -20.70
CA LYS A 264 -24.56 21.57 -21.07
C LYS A 264 -24.31 20.44 -22.06
N ILE A 265 -24.90 19.29 -21.78
CA ILE A 265 -24.90 18.15 -22.68
C ILE A 265 -25.84 18.49 -23.83
N ASP A 266 -25.29 18.47 -25.04
CA ASP A 266 -26.05 18.63 -26.29
C ASP A 266 -26.45 17.26 -26.81
N GLU A 267 -27.75 16.96 -26.79
CA GLU A 267 -28.31 15.67 -27.23
C GLU A 267 -28.06 15.37 -28.72
N ASN A 268 -27.66 16.36 -29.52
CA ASN A 268 -27.28 16.17 -30.93
C ASN A 268 -25.79 15.86 -31.13
N LYS A 269 -24.99 15.87 -30.06
CA LYS A 269 -23.58 15.51 -30.08
C LYS A 269 -23.37 14.13 -29.47
N GLU A 270 -22.14 13.63 -29.60
CA GLU A 270 -21.71 12.42 -28.90
C GLU A 270 -21.97 12.60 -27.40
N ASP A 271 -22.75 11.67 -26.85
CA ASP A 271 -23.05 11.63 -25.43
C ASP A 271 -21.77 11.28 -24.66
N ILE A 272 -21.25 12.28 -23.95
CA ILE A 272 -20.06 12.12 -23.12
C ILE A 272 -20.41 11.84 -21.66
N ARG A 273 -21.68 11.55 -21.34
CA ARG A 273 -22.05 10.96 -20.06
C ARG A 273 -21.39 9.58 -19.97
N GLY A 274 -20.53 9.41 -18.97
CA GLY A 274 -19.67 8.22 -18.81
C GLY A 274 -18.22 8.42 -19.23
N TYR A 275 -17.89 9.54 -19.89
CA TYR A 275 -16.50 9.94 -20.09
C TYR A 275 -15.97 10.67 -18.85
N LEU A 276 -14.83 10.24 -18.37
CA LEU A 276 -14.10 10.85 -17.27
C LEU A 276 -12.89 11.59 -17.85
N LEU A 277 -12.67 12.85 -17.42
CA LEU A 277 -11.40 13.51 -17.72
C LEU A 277 -10.32 12.81 -16.89
N GLU A 278 -9.51 12.01 -17.57
CA GLU A 278 -8.40 11.26 -16.98
C GLU A 278 -7.16 11.51 -17.85
N PRO A 279 -6.41 12.60 -17.62
CA PRO A 279 -5.20 12.88 -18.37
C PRO A 279 -4.19 11.75 -18.24
N ILE A 280 -3.54 11.41 -19.36
CA ILE A 280 -2.42 10.48 -19.36
C ILE A 280 -1.19 11.23 -18.86
N ILE A 281 -0.50 10.65 -17.88
CA ILE A 281 0.62 11.29 -17.18
C ILE A 281 1.89 10.55 -17.56
N LEU A 282 2.83 11.24 -18.21
CA LEU A 282 4.09 10.65 -18.66
C LEU A 282 5.29 11.33 -17.99
N ASP A 283 6.34 10.55 -17.73
CA ASP A 283 7.65 11.07 -17.33
C ASP A 283 8.41 11.71 -18.51
N GLU A 284 9.63 12.20 -18.25
CA GLU A 284 10.44 12.84 -19.29
C GLU A 284 10.89 11.92 -20.44
N LYS A 285 10.75 10.60 -20.28
CA LYS A 285 11.07 9.58 -21.28
C LYS A 285 9.83 9.11 -22.04
N GLY A 286 8.65 9.65 -21.69
CA GLY A 286 7.38 9.21 -22.26
C GLY A 286 6.85 7.93 -21.63
N ILE A 287 7.33 7.54 -20.44
CA ILE A 287 6.84 6.37 -19.70
C ILE A 287 5.66 6.80 -18.81
N PRO A 288 4.54 6.06 -18.82
CA PRO A 288 3.40 6.35 -17.96
C PRO A 288 3.76 6.30 -16.48
N ILE A 289 3.33 7.34 -15.76
CA ILE A 289 3.44 7.42 -14.31
C ILE A 289 2.25 6.69 -13.69
N GLU A 290 2.55 5.77 -12.76
CA GLU A 290 1.55 4.91 -12.13
C GLU A 290 0.50 5.74 -11.35
N VAL A 291 -0.74 5.68 -11.84
CA VAL A 291 -1.89 6.26 -11.15
C VAL A 291 -2.23 5.37 -9.97
N LYS A 292 -2.16 5.95 -8.77
CA LYS A 292 -2.56 5.30 -7.55
C LYS A 292 -4.06 5.35 -7.42
N GLY A 293 -4.71 6.48 -7.60
CA GLY A 293 -6.14 6.63 -7.34
C GLY A 293 -6.80 7.68 -8.22
N PHE A 294 -8.12 7.59 -8.33
CA PHE A 294 -8.94 8.49 -9.11
C PHE A 294 -10.23 8.77 -8.36
N ASN A 295 -10.61 10.05 -8.25
CA ASN A 295 -11.90 10.47 -7.76
C ASN A 295 -12.58 11.36 -8.78
N TYR A 296 -13.87 11.15 -8.98
CA TYR A 296 -14.69 12.09 -9.73
C TYR A 296 -16.12 12.08 -9.23
N SER A 297 -16.59 13.26 -8.84
CA SER A 297 -17.98 13.50 -8.48
C SER A 297 -18.59 14.42 -9.53
N PHE A 298 -19.80 14.11 -9.99
CA PHE A 298 -20.56 15.00 -10.85
C PHE A 298 -22.03 15.03 -10.44
N ASP A 299 -22.64 16.20 -10.60
CA ASP A 299 -24.07 16.39 -10.54
C ASP A 299 -24.61 16.31 -11.98
N ASP A 300 -25.50 15.34 -12.25
CA ASP A 300 -26.20 15.17 -13.54
C ASP A 300 -27.66 15.63 -13.46
N SER A 301 -27.99 16.48 -12.49
CA SER A 301 -29.28 17.14 -12.50
C SER A 301 -29.36 18.07 -13.72
N SER A 302 -30.32 17.81 -14.60
CA SER A 302 -30.74 18.69 -15.71
C SER A 302 -29.81 18.85 -16.93
N ASN A 303 -29.25 17.76 -17.48
CA ASN A 303 -28.41 17.78 -18.71
C ASN A 303 -27.21 18.74 -18.59
N ILE A 304 -26.80 19.09 -17.37
CA ILE A 304 -25.62 19.90 -17.08
C ILE A 304 -24.61 18.94 -16.48
N LEU A 305 -23.46 18.82 -17.11
CA LEU A 305 -22.31 18.19 -16.47
C LEU A 305 -21.64 19.24 -15.60
N ASN A 306 -21.70 19.06 -14.28
CA ASN A 306 -20.92 19.84 -13.34
C ASN A 306 -20.17 18.87 -12.43
N GLY A 307 -18.89 18.71 -12.67
CA GLY A 307 -18.05 17.74 -11.98
C GLY A 307 -16.75 18.30 -11.48
N SER A 308 -16.20 17.64 -10.48
CA SER A 308 -14.86 17.87 -9.97
C SER A 308 -14.23 16.53 -9.61
N GLY A 309 -12.94 16.42 -9.84
CA GLY A 309 -12.21 15.21 -9.49
C GLY A 309 -10.73 15.47 -9.29
N ASN A 310 -10.06 14.39 -8.89
CA ASN A 310 -8.63 14.37 -8.75
C ASN A 310 -8.04 13.03 -9.17
N LEU A 311 -6.78 13.10 -9.59
CA LEU A 311 -5.94 11.98 -9.94
C LEU A 311 -4.75 11.95 -8.99
N ILE A 312 -4.56 10.84 -8.30
CA ILE A 312 -3.49 10.63 -7.34
C ILE A 312 -2.46 9.67 -7.94
N PHE A 313 -1.19 10.04 -7.93
CA PHE A 313 -0.09 9.24 -8.47
C PHE A 313 1.17 9.39 -7.59
N GLU A 314 2.27 8.76 -7.97
CA GLU A 314 3.51 8.86 -7.19
C GLU A 314 4.05 10.29 -7.04
N ASP A 315 4.87 10.51 -5.99
CA ASP A 315 5.62 11.76 -5.79
C ASP A 315 6.55 12.00 -6.98
N ILE A 316 6.30 13.10 -7.69
CA ILE A 316 7.02 13.42 -8.90
C ILE A 316 8.29 14.21 -8.65
N GLU A 317 8.39 14.98 -7.57
CA GLU A 317 9.55 15.84 -7.31
C GLU A 317 10.81 15.04 -7.00
N LYS A 318 10.63 13.92 -6.31
CA LYS A 318 11.73 13.01 -5.97
C LYS A 318 12.18 12.16 -7.17
N LYS A 319 11.28 11.85 -8.10
CA LYS A 319 11.49 10.82 -9.12
C LYS A 319 11.74 11.35 -10.52
N HIS A 320 11.15 12.49 -10.87
CA HIS A 320 11.05 12.98 -12.24
C HIS A 320 11.63 14.39 -12.38
N LYS A 321 12.02 14.77 -13.59
CA LYS A 321 12.49 16.14 -13.89
C LYS A 321 11.39 16.98 -14.53
N ASN A 322 10.51 16.34 -15.27
CA ASN A 322 9.34 16.95 -15.85
C ASN A 322 8.26 15.91 -16.01
N VAL A 323 7.03 16.39 -16.06
CA VAL A 323 5.84 15.57 -16.29
C VAL A 323 5.11 16.15 -17.48
N LEU A 324 4.65 15.27 -18.36
CA LEU A 324 3.78 15.62 -19.48
C LEU A 324 2.37 15.13 -19.16
N LEU A 325 1.41 16.05 -19.12
CA LEU A 325 0.00 15.73 -19.03
C LEU A 325 -0.60 15.78 -20.43
N ILE A 326 -1.29 14.72 -20.81
CA ILE A 326 -2.00 14.63 -22.08
C ILE A 326 -3.50 14.57 -21.75
N PRO A 327 -4.24 15.67 -21.94
CA PRO A 327 -5.65 15.70 -21.59
C PRO A 327 -6.45 14.70 -22.42
N ALA A 328 -7.07 13.74 -21.73
CA ALA A 328 -7.82 12.67 -22.35
C ALA A 328 -9.15 12.45 -21.63
N LEU A 329 -10.18 12.13 -22.41
CA LEU A 329 -11.43 11.61 -21.90
C LEU A 329 -11.41 10.09 -22.01
N LYS A 330 -11.66 9.41 -20.90
CA LYS A 330 -11.71 7.95 -20.80
C LYS A 330 -13.16 7.49 -20.70
N ASN A 331 -13.57 6.54 -21.54
CA ASN A 331 -14.92 5.98 -21.51
C ASN A 331 -14.90 4.50 -21.13
N GLY A 332 -15.37 4.20 -19.92
CA GLY A 332 -15.51 2.84 -19.41
C GLY A 332 -14.21 2.04 -19.28
N PHE A 333 -14.36 0.82 -18.79
CA PHE A 333 -13.38 -0.26 -18.88
C PHE A 333 -14.09 -1.41 -19.60
N ASP A 334 -13.67 -1.70 -20.82
CA ASP A 334 -13.94 -3.01 -21.43
C ASP A 334 -12.59 -3.71 -21.55
N ASP A 335 -12.57 -5.02 -21.76
CA ASP A 335 -11.33 -5.73 -22.06
C ASP A 335 -11.37 -6.27 -23.49
N ILE A 336 -10.26 -6.15 -24.20
CA ILE A 336 -10.12 -6.74 -25.52
C ILE A 336 -9.62 -8.16 -25.33
N ASN A 337 -10.49 -9.10 -25.70
CA ASN A 337 -10.20 -10.51 -25.65
C ASN A 337 -9.71 -11.01 -27.02
N ALA A 338 -8.57 -11.70 -27.02
CA ALA A 338 -8.01 -12.35 -28.19
C ALA A 338 -7.50 -13.75 -27.83
N GLU A 339 -7.73 -14.74 -28.70
CA GLU A 339 -7.14 -16.07 -28.50
C GLU A 339 -5.64 -16.02 -28.80
N LEU A 340 -4.78 -16.46 -27.88
CA LEU A 340 -3.34 -16.54 -28.07
C LEU A 340 -3.00 -17.58 -29.15
N ILE A 341 -2.52 -17.11 -30.30
CA ILE A 341 -2.10 -17.97 -31.41
C ILE A 341 -0.63 -18.36 -31.25
N LYS A 342 -0.36 -19.67 -31.38
CA LYS A 342 0.96 -20.28 -31.21
C LYS A 342 1.86 -19.99 -32.42
N GLU A 343 3.12 -19.64 -32.14
CA GLU A 343 4.21 -19.50 -33.11
C GLU A 343 3.86 -18.59 -34.31
N ARG A 344 3.26 -17.43 -34.02
CA ARG A 344 2.87 -16.44 -35.04
C ARG A 344 2.94 -15.02 -34.50
N SER A 345 2.98 -14.09 -35.45
CA SER A 345 2.68 -12.68 -35.21
C SER A 345 1.17 -12.48 -35.19
N MET A 346 0.69 -11.70 -34.23
CA MET A 346 -0.69 -11.27 -34.12
C MET A 346 -0.74 -9.77 -33.86
N GLU A 347 -1.62 -9.11 -34.60
CA GLU A 347 -1.96 -7.71 -34.41
C GLU A 347 -3.35 -7.64 -33.78
N ILE A 348 -3.45 -6.99 -32.63
CA ILE A 348 -4.68 -6.81 -31.86
C ILE A 348 -5.02 -5.33 -31.88
N LYS A 349 -6.12 -4.99 -32.55
CA LYS A 349 -6.61 -3.62 -32.70
C LYS A 349 -7.53 -3.25 -31.56
N ASN A 350 -7.15 -2.22 -30.81
CA ASN A 350 -8.10 -1.47 -30.00
C ASN A 350 -8.84 -0.49 -30.89
N GLU A 351 -10.03 -0.88 -31.35
CA GLU A 351 -10.92 -0.01 -32.10
C GLU A 351 -11.36 1.12 -31.16
N ASN A 352 -10.78 2.33 -31.33
CA ASN A 352 -11.17 3.67 -30.80
C ASN A 352 -9.97 4.51 -30.31
N ASN A 353 -8.88 4.60 -31.08
CA ASN A 353 -7.69 5.42 -30.77
C ASN A 353 -6.89 5.01 -29.50
N GLY A 354 -7.19 3.84 -28.91
CA GLY A 354 -6.37 3.22 -27.88
C GLY A 354 -5.08 2.59 -28.43
N ALA A 355 -4.29 1.95 -27.58
CA ALA A 355 -3.06 1.32 -28.01
C ALA A 355 -3.31 0.14 -28.98
N LEU A 356 -2.52 0.07 -30.07
CA LEU A 356 -2.43 -1.11 -30.94
C LEU A 356 -1.40 -2.07 -30.35
N TYR A 357 -1.77 -3.32 -30.12
CA TYR A 357 -0.86 -4.32 -29.57
C TYR A 357 -0.40 -5.26 -30.69
N GLU A 358 0.91 -5.36 -30.86
CA GLU A 358 1.54 -6.34 -31.76
C GLU A 358 2.30 -7.35 -30.91
N ILE A 359 1.88 -8.60 -30.94
CA ILE A 359 2.51 -9.69 -30.19
C ILE A 359 3.13 -10.71 -31.16
N ASN A 360 4.39 -11.03 -30.94
CA ASN A 360 5.08 -12.10 -31.66
C ASN A 360 5.44 -13.20 -30.67
N THR A 361 4.93 -14.41 -30.89
CA THR A 361 5.18 -15.56 -30.02
C THR A 361 6.11 -16.56 -30.70
N TYR A 362 6.97 -17.20 -29.91
CA TYR A 362 7.80 -18.31 -30.38
C TYR A 362 7.95 -19.35 -29.27
N GLN A 363 7.88 -20.62 -29.64
CA GLN A 363 8.10 -21.70 -28.69
C GLN A 363 9.59 -21.90 -28.44
N ASN A 364 9.98 -21.99 -27.17
CA ASN A 364 11.31 -22.39 -26.75
C ASN A 364 11.21 -23.53 -25.71
N GLY A 365 11.37 -24.77 -26.16
CA GLY A 365 11.20 -25.95 -25.30
C GLY A 365 9.77 -26.06 -24.76
N GLU A 366 9.63 -26.15 -23.44
CA GLU A 366 8.34 -26.18 -22.73
C GLU A 366 7.73 -24.78 -22.52
N ASN A 367 8.45 -23.71 -22.88
CA ASN A 367 8.02 -22.34 -22.64
C ASN A 367 7.53 -21.67 -23.94
N LEU A 368 6.62 -20.72 -23.81
CA LEU A 368 6.27 -19.79 -24.88
C LEU A 368 6.87 -18.42 -24.56
N GLU A 369 7.84 -17.99 -25.36
CA GLU A 369 8.38 -16.64 -25.26
C GLU A 369 7.61 -15.71 -26.21
N PHE A 370 7.51 -14.44 -25.84
CA PHE A 370 6.88 -13.43 -26.67
C PHE A 370 7.59 -12.08 -26.61
N SER A 371 7.43 -11.32 -27.68
CA SER A 371 7.68 -9.87 -27.69
C SER A 371 6.35 -9.15 -27.94
N LEU A 372 6.13 -8.06 -27.23
CA LEU A 372 4.92 -7.25 -27.34
C LEU A 372 5.33 -5.80 -27.60
N THR A 373 4.69 -5.18 -28.59
CA THR A 373 4.78 -3.74 -28.85
C THR A 373 3.40 -3.12 -28.68
N ALA A 374 3.26 -2.16 -27.77
CA ALA A 374 2.06 -1.34 -27.63
C ALA A 374 2.29 0.01 -28.32
N LYS A 375 1.61 0.27 -29.44
CA LYS A 375 1.68 1.53 -30.19
C LYS A 375 0.58 2.47 -29.73
N GLY A 376 0.92 3.72 -29.40
CA GLY A 376 -0.03 4.68 -28.82
C GLY A 376 0.28 4.95 -27.35
N TYR A 377 -0.66 5.54 -26.60
CA TYR A 377 -0.49 5.77 -25.17
C TYR A 377 -1.10 4.61 -24.37
N ILE A 378 -0.42 4.21 -23.30
CA ILE A 378 -0.92 3.28 -22.28
C ILE A 378 -0.92 4.01 -20.93
N SER A 379 -1.76 3.61 -19.99
CA SER A 379 -1.89 4.25 -18.67
C SER A 379 -0.92 3.67 -17.65
N THR A 380 -0.44 2.45 -17.89
CA THR A 380 0.48 1.74 -17.01
C THR A 380 1.44 0.84 -17.78
N VAL A 381 2.66 0.70 -17.29
CA VAL A 381 3.63 -0.31 -17.75
C VAL A 381 3.51 -1.65 -16.98
N ARG A 382 2.75 -1.65 -15.89
CA ARG A 382 2.39 -2.86 -15.12
C ARG A 382 1.02 -3.35 -15.58
N ASP A 383 0.85 -4.67 -15.62
CA ASP A 383 -0.43 -5.31 -15.95
C ASP A 383 -1.00 -4.95 -17.34
N LEU A 384 -0.11 -4.83 -18.35
CA LEU A 384 -0.51 -4.51 -19.73
C LEU A 384 -1.52 -5.50 -20.34
N PHE A 385 -1.51 -6.73 -19.87
CA PHE A 385 -2.43 -7.77 -20.32
C PHE A 385 -2.44 -8.92 -19.32
N LYS A 386 -3.53 -9.67 -19.36
CA LYS A 386 -3.73 -10.91 -18.63
C LYS A 386 -3.80 -12.08 -19.61
N ILE A 387 -3.31 -13.24 -19.20
CA ILE A 387 -3.54 -14.49 -19.95
C ILE A 387 -4.32 -15.46 -19.07
N THR A 388 -5.42 -15.96 -19.61
CA THR A 388 -6.24 -16.99 -19.00
C THR A 388 -6.17 -18.26 -19.83
N LYS A 389 -5.74 -19.35 -19.21
CA LYS A 389 -5.79 -20.70 -19.78
C LYS A 389 -7.19 -21.27 -19.60
N ILE A 390 -7.75 -21.81 -20.69
CA ILE A 390 -9.07 -22.42 -20.75
C ILE A 390 -8.90 -23.91 -21.01
N GLU A 391 -9.31 -24.74 -20.05
CA GLU A 391 -9.27 -26.20 -20.14
C GLU A 391 -10.67 -26.78 -19.91
N LYS A 392 -11.00 -27.87 -20.58
CA LYS A 392 -12.25 -28.58 -20.33
C LYS A 392 -12.03 -29.69 -19.31
N ASP A 393 -12.92 -29.78 -18.32
CA ASP A 393 -12.95 -30.93 -17.43
C ASP A 393 -13.52 -32.18 -18.12
N ILE A 394 -13.57 -33.29 -17.39
CA ILE A 394 -14.06 -34.59 -17.88
C ILE A 394 -15.55 -34.53 -18.26
N GLU A 395 -16.31 -33.59 -17.68
CA GLU A 395 -17.73 -33.36 -17.93
C GLU A 395 -17.96 -32.37 -19.09
N GLY A 396 -16.88 -31.76 -19.61
CA GLY A 396 -16.91 -30.81 -20.70
C GLY A 396 -17.09 -29.35 -20.28
N ASN A 397 -17.07 -29.04 -18.97
CA ASN A 397 -17.14 -27.67 -18.46
C ASN A 397 -15.80 -26.96 -18.62
N GLU A 398 -15.85 -25.66 -18.91
CA GLU A 398 -14.64 -24.83 -19.05
C GLU A 398 -14.15 -24.35 -17.69
N ASN A 399 -12.90 -24.70 -17.38
CA ASN A 399 -12.14 -24.18 -16.25
C ASN A 399 -11.18 -23.10 -16.74
N PHE A 400 -11.20 -21.98 -16.02
CA PHE A 400 -10.39 -20.80 -16.29
C PHE A 400 -9.31 -20.70 -15.22
N SER A 401 -8.05 -20.64 -15.65
CA SER A 401 -6.92 -20.44 -14.75
C SER A 401 -6.06 -19.31 -15.27
N GLU A 402 -5.75 -18.36 -14.40
CA GLU A 402 -4.81 -17.29 -14.73
C GLU A 402 -3.41 -17.86 -14.88
N VAL A 403 -2.69 -17.36 -15.88
CA VAL A 403 -1.34 -17.78 -16.19
C VAL A 403 -0.39 -16.73 -15.63
N ASP A 404 0.56 -17.18 -14.81
CA ASP A 404 1.65 -16.32 -14.37
C ASP A 404 2.55 -16.00 -15.57
N ILE A 405 2.75 -14.70 -15.82
CA ILE A 405 3.56 -14.21 -16.92
C ILE A 405 4.74 -13.45 -16.34
N ASN A 406 5.94 -13.84 -16.71
CA ASN A 406 7.11 -13.02 -16.46
C ASN A 406 7.28 -12.06 -17.64
N CYS A 407 6.95 -10.78 -17.43
CA CYS A 407 7.00 -9.73 -18.45
C CYS A 407 7.97 -8.62 -18.02
N GLU A 408 8.88 -8.27 -18.91
CA GLU A 408 9.88 -7.22 -18.75
C GLU A 408 9.60 -6.08 -19.73
N PHE A 409 9.55 -4.86 -19.21
CA PHE A 409 9.52 -3.65 -20.03
C PHE A 409 10.93 -3.32 -20.51
N LEU A 410 11.12 -3.28 -21.83
CA LEU A 410 12.41 -3.03 -22.46
C LEU A 410 12.65 -1.54 -22.74
N GLY A 411 11.59 -0.73 -22.73
CA GLY A 411 11.67 0.71 -22.96
C GLY A 411 10.72 1.21 -24.06
N LEU A 412 10.71 2.53 -24.24
CA LEU A 412 10.01 3.19 -25.34
C LEU A 412 10.89 3.18 -26.59
N THR A 413 10.34 2.69 -27.70
CA THR A 413 10.99 2.65 -29.02
C THR A 413 10.26 3.58 -30.00
N ASN A 414 10.79 3.71 -31.23
CA ASN A 414 10.10 4.45 -32.29
C ASN A 414 8.75 3.83 -32.69
N GLU A 415 8.53 2.55 -32.38
CA GLU A 415 7.30 1.83 -32.70
C GLU A 415 6.28 1.85 -31.55
N GLY A 416 6.71 2.20 -30.33
CA GLY A 416 5.88 2.18 -29.13
C GLY A 416 6.59 1.56 -27.92
N TYR A 417 5.81 1.23 -26.89
CA TYR A 417 6.30 0.57 -25.68
C TYR A 417 6.64 -0.88 -25.98
N SER A 418 7.87 -1.29 -25.68
CA SER A 418 8.38 -2.62 -25.99
C SER A 418 8.51 -3.48 -24.73
N PHE A 419 8.03 -4.72 -24.83
CA PHE A 419 8.07 -5.70 -23.75
C PHE A 419 8.54 -7.06 -24.28
N LYS A 420 9.14 -7.84 -23.39
CA LYS A 420 9.44 -9.25 -23.62
C LYS A 420 8.93 -10.05 -22.44
N GLY A 421 8.43 -11.25 -22.69
CA GLY A 421 8.11 -12.14 -21.60
C GLY A 421 8.07 -13.61 -21.97
N THR A 422 7.78 -14.40 -20.94
CA THR A 422 7.74 -15.86 -21.01
C THR A 422 6.54 -16.39 -20.26
N ILE A 423 5.85 -17.34 -20.90
CA ILE A 423 4.88 -18.22 -20.26
C ILE A 423 5.58 -19.56 -20.01
N GLU A 424 5.79 -19.90 -18.74
CA GLU A 424 6.42 -21.16 -18.34
C GLU A 424 5.46 -22.35 -18.48
N ASN A 425 6.00 -23.52 -18.79
CA ASN A 425 5.23 -24.78 -18.90
C ASN A 425 3.99 -24.66 -19.80
N PHE A 426 4.17 -24.02 -20.95
CA PHE A 426 3.11 -23.73 -21.91
C PHE A 426 2.53 -25.03 -22.51
N ASN A 427 1.25 -25.29 -22.28
CA ASN A 427 0.56 -26.45 -22.82
C ASN A 427 0.09 -26.17 -24.27
N LYS A 428 0.77 -26.77 -25.24
CA LYS A 428 0.46 -26.61 -26.67
C LYS A 428 -0.92 -27.11 -27.08
N ASP A 429 -1.63 -27.86 -26.26
CA ASP A 429 -2.96 -28.39 -26.58
C ASP A 429 -4.09 -27.61 -25.89
N ALA A 430 -3.75 -26.73 -24.94
CA ALA A 430 -4.72 -25.88 -24.27
C ALA A 430 -5.06 -24.63 -25.10
N LYS A 431 -6.25 -24.08 -24.84
CA LYS A 431 -6.68 -22.77 -25.34
C LYS A 431 -6.26 -21.69 -24.34
N TYR A 432 -5.83 -20.56 -24.85
CA TYR A 432 -5.41 -19.41 -24.05
C TYR A 432 -6.10 -18.16 -24.58
N ASN A 433 -6.66 -17.37 -23.68
CA ASN A 433 -7.20 -16.05 -23.96
C ASN A 433 -6.23 -15.01 -23.43
N ILE A 434 -5.88 -14.03 -24.25
CA ILE A 434 -5.17 -12.82 -23.84
C ILE A 434 -6.21 -11.71 -23.73
N GLU A 435 -6.10 -10.97 -22.65
CA GLU A 435 -6.99 -9.89 -22.31
C GLU A 435 -6.15 -8.62 -22.15
N PHE A 436 -6.36 -7.64 -23.03
CA PHE A 436 -5.73 -6.32 -22.91
C PHE A 436 -6.75 -5.35 -22.32
N PRO A 437 -6.36 -4.51 -21.34
CA PRO A 437 -7.23 -3.47 -20.84
C PRO A 437 -7.58 -2.54 -22.00
N ARG A 438 -8.87 -2.37 -22.29
CA ARG A 438 -9.31 -1.45 -23.34
C ARG A 438 -9.27 -0.04 -22.78
N GLU A 439 -8.10 0.56 -22.87
CA GLU A 439 -7.92 1.96 -22.54
C GLU A 439 -8.44 2.84 -23.67
N ASN A 440 -9.75 3.12 -23.65
CA ASN A 440 -10.42 3.99 -24.60
C ASN A 440 -10.18 5.46 -24.25
N TYR A 441 -8.97 5.93 -24.53
CA TYR A 441 -8.64 7.36 -24.40
C TYR A 441 -8.99 8.13 -25.67
N LYS A 442 -9.71 9.23 -25.47
CA LYS A 442 -9.92 10.26 -26.47
C LYS A 442 -9.10 11.49 -26.09
N ILE A 443 -8.06 11.78 -26.86
CA ILE A 443 -7.25 12.99 -26.63
C ILE A 443 -8.07 14.22 -27.01
N VAL A 444 -8.22 15.16 -26.08
CA VAL A 444 -9.12 16.32 -26.24
C VAL A 444 -8.44 17.69 -26.09
N GLY A 445 -7.15 17.74 -25.83
CA GLY A 445 -6.41 19.00 -25.64
C GLY A 445 -4.96 18.93 -26.09
N ASN A 446 -4.27 20.06 -25.94
CA ASN A 446 -2.82 20.14 -26.14
C ASN A 446 -2.08 19.52 -24.95
N ASN A 447 -0.88 19.00 -25.21
CA ASN A 447 -0.03 18.48 -24.14
C ASN A 447 0.44 19.62 -23.23
N ILE A 448 0.39 19.38 -21.92
CA ILE A 448 0.78 20.34 -20.89
C ILE A 448 2.08 19.84 -20.26
N LYS A 449 3.15 20.61 -20.38
CA LYS A 449 4.45 20.26 -19.79
C LYS A 449 4.64 20.97 -18.46
N ILE A 450 4.89 20.21 -17.41
CA ILE A 450 5.21 20.71 -16.07
C ILE A 450 6.70 20.48 -15.84
N ASN A 451 7.44 21.57 -15.67
CA ASN A 451 8.84 21.49 -15.26
C ASN A 451 8.90 21.47 -13.74
N ILE A 452 9.55 20.46 -13.19
CA ILE A 452 9.71 20.31 -11.75
C ILE A 452 10.85 21.22 -11.31
N GLU A 453 10.52 22.21 -10.50
CA GLU A 453 11.52 23.07 -9.87
C GLU A 453 12.15 22.32 -8.70
N LYS A 454 13.48 22.35 -8.60
CA LYS A 454 14.24 21.69 -7.53
C LYS A 454 14.81 22.69 -6.56
#